data_AF-A0A6A6L249-F1
#
_entry.id   AF-A0A6A6L249-F1
#
_cell.length_a   1.000
_cell.length_b   1.000
_cell.length_c   1.000
_cell.angle_alpha   90.00
_cell.angle_beta   90.00
_cell.angle_gamma   90.00
#
_symmetry.space_group_name_H-M   'P 1'
#
loop_
_entity.id
_entity.type
_entity.pdbx_description
1 polymer ?
#
loop_
_entity_poly.entity_id
_entity_poly.type
_entity_poly.pdbx_seq_one_letter_code
_entity_poly.pdbx_strand_id
1 'polypeptide(L)'
;MLGGILFTFYQGSNLDSNAKMWRLVADLMNDLAGVASGATRAALTQHFALENNAADISAKEGSQETLATMTGMALGMLLARITIGHPLAIWFSFLSLTLFHMYANYRAVRCLVLTSLNMQRSSILLQHFMETGQALSPEQVSRMEHILPKWTTFWSSKNVKLLHKQVHLGVRVSSLDHQEMTELLRSAGSHRKAKYLLVERKTSISILMHKNSTSSDVLQSFIHALVMAKLMEENASVHLESQSWMDKHYKDFLQKLSLSGWKTERLLSHSIIWRANWICGPSDDKVD
;
A
#
# COMPACT_ATOMS: atom_id res chain seq x y z
N MET A 1 -17.55 -5.04 -13.42
CA MET A 1 -18.03 -5.28 -14.80
C MET A 1 -18.07 -6.77 -15.15
N LEU A 2 -16.96 -7.51 -15.15
CA LEU A 2 -16.97 -8.98 -15.35
C LEU A 2 -17.90 -9.71 -14.37
N GLY A 3 -17.83 -9.37 -13.09
CA GLY A 3 -18.72 -9.94 -12.07
C GLY A 3 -20.20 -9.68 -12.34
N GLY A 4 -20.58 -8.48 -12.82
CA GLY A 4 -21.97 -8.16 -13.15
C GLY A 4 -22.47 -8.91 -14.38
N ILE A 5 -21.66 -9.02 -15.44
CA ILE A 5 -22.02 -9.76 -16.65
C ILE A 5 -22.14 -11.26 -16.36
N LEU A 6 -21.16 -11.84 -15.65
CA LEU A 6 -21.19 -13.24 -15.22
C LEU A 6 -22.37 -13.52 -14.28
N PHE A 7 -22.67 -12.58 -13.39
CA PHE A 7 -23.80 -12.67 -12.47
C PHE A 7 -25.13 -12.66 -13.21
N THR A 8 -25.34 -11.72 -14.14
CA THR A 8 -26.58 -11.65 -14.93
C THR A 8 -26.72 -12.87 -15.84
N PHE A 9 -25.61 -13.40 -16.36
CA PHE A 9 -25.63 -14.64 -17.15
C PHE A 9 -25.97 -15.88 -16.31
N TYR A 10 -25.43 -15.98 -15.08
CA TYR A 10 -25.61 -17.16 -14.22
C TYR A 10 -26.92 -17.14 -13.42
N GLN A 11 -27.37 -15.97 -12.97
CA GLN A 11 -28.52 -15.81 -12.07
C GLN A 11 -29.69 -15.03 -12.67
N GLY A 12 -29.57 -14.51 -13.90
CA GLY A 12 -30.58 -13.65 -14.51
C GLY A 12 -31.99 -14.24 -14.54
N SER A 13 -32.10 -15.56 -14.69
CA SER A 13 -33.39 -16.28 -14.72
C SER A 13 -34.03 -16.50 -13.34
N ASN A 14 -33.28 -16.37 -12.24
CA ASN A 14 -33.72 -16.61 -10.85
C ASN A 14 -33.76 -15.32 -10.01
N LEU A 15 -33.57 -14.16 -10.62
CA LEU A 15 -33.55 -12.86 -9.91
C LEU A 15 -34.90 -12.56 -9.23
N ASP A 16 -36.01 -12.81 -9.92
CA ASP A 16 -37.35 -12.58 -9.35
C ASP A 16 -37.71 -13.57 -8.25
N SER A 17 -37.27 -14.84 -8.37
CA SER A 17 -37.58 -15.90 -7.41
C SER A 17 -37.04 -15.61 -6.01
N ASN A 18 -35.94 -14.85 -5.90
CA ASN A 18 -35.30 -14.50 -4.63
C ASN A 18 -35.02 -12.99 -4.54
N ALA A 19 -35.91 -12.14 -5.06
CA ALA A 19 -35.70 -10.69 -5.14
C ALA A 19 -35.31 -10.04 -3.80
N LYS A 20 -35.88 -10.50 -2.67
CA LYS A 20 -35.54 -10.02 -1.32
C LYS A 20 -34.09 -10.31 -0.94
N MET A 21 -33.61 -11.51 -1.23
CA MET A 21 -32.22 -11.92 -0.98
C MET A 21 -31.26 -11.08 -1.82
N TRP A 22 -31.56 -10.91 -3.12
CA TRP A 22 -30.72 -10.13 -4.03
C TRP A 22 -30.69 -8.64 -3.69
N ARG A 23 -31.82 -8.08 -3.23
CA ARG A 23 -31.86 -6.72 -2.68
C ARG A 23 -30.89 -6.59 -1.50
N LEU A 24 -30.97 -7.49 -0.52
CA LEU A 24 -30.12 -7.45 0.66
C LEU A 24 -28.62 -7.56 0.30
N VAL A 25 -28.28 -8.45 -0.65
CA VAL A 25 -26.90 -8.58 -1.15
C VAL A 25 -26.43 -7.28 -1.80
N ALA A 26 -27.27 -6.64 -2.61
CA ALA A 26 -26.92 -5.37 -3.25
C ALA A 26 -26.70 -4.25 -2.22
N ASP A 27 -27.57 -4.13 -1.22
CA ASP A 27 -27.46 -3.14 -0.15
C ASP A 27 -26.15 -3.34 0.64
N LEU A 28 -25.82 -4.60 1.00
CA LEU A 28 -24.56 -4.92 1.66
C LEU A 28 -23.33 -4.52 0.82
N MET A 29 -23.35 -4.78 -0.50
CA MET A 29 -22.24 -4.39 -1.37
C MET A 29 -22.11 -2.87 -1.49
N ASN A 30 -23.24 -2.16 -1.56
CA ASN A 30 -23.25 -0.70 -1.59
C ASN A 30 -22.70 -0.09 -0.30
N ASP A 31 -23.05 -0.64 0.86
CA ASP A 31 -22.54 -0.18 2.15
C ASP A 31 -21.03 -0.40 2.26
N LEU A 32 -20.53 -1.58 1.88
CA LEU A 32 -19.09 -1.86 1.87
C LEU A 32 -18.33 -0.92 0.93
N ALA A 33 -18.88 -0.67 -0.28
CA ALA A 33 -18.32 0.27 -1.22
C ALA A 33 -18.33 1.71 -0.68
N GLY A 34 -19.43 2.11 -0.02
CA GLY A 34 -19.58 3.42 0.61
C GLY A 34 -18.55 3.66 1.70
N VAL A 35 -18.34 2.69 2.60
CA VAL A 35 -17.34 2.78 3.66
C VAL A 35 -15.92 2.86 3.09
N ALA A 36 -15.59 2.01 2.11
CA ALA A 36 -14.27 2.01 1.48
C ALA A 36 -13.99 3.34 0.74
N SER A 37 -14.99 3.85 0.01
CA SER A 37 -14.92 5.14 -0.68
C SER A 37 -14.74 6.29 0.31
N GLY A 38 -15.57 6.34 1.35
CA GLY A 38 -15.54 7.40 2.38
C GLY A 38 -14.22 7.45 3.14
N ALA A 39 -13.69 6.29 3.57
CA ALA A 39 -12.40 6.22 4.25
C ALA A 39 -11.24 6.64 3.33
N THR A 40 -11.25 6.20 2.06
CA THR A 40 -10.22 6.58 1.08
C THR A 40 -10.26 8.07 0.77
N ARG A 41 -11.47 8.62 0.59
CA ARG A 41 -11.70 10.05 0.36
C ARG A 41 -11.16 10.86 1.53
N ALA A 42 -11.55 10.56 2.77
CA ALA A 42 -11.05 11.26 3.95
C ALA A 42 -9.52 11.24 4.06
N ALA A 43 -8.89 10.09 3.77
CA ALA A 43 -7.44 9.97 3.76
C ALA A 43 -6.77 10.84 2.67
N LEU A 44 -7.35 10.91 1.47
CA LEU A 44 -6.87 11.76 0.38
C LEU A 44 -7.08 13.25 0.68
N THR A 45 -8.25 13.63 1.20
CA THR A 45 -8.55 15.00 1.62
C THR A 45 -7.56 15.46 2.68
N GLN A 46 -7.26 14.62 3.66
CA GLN A 46 -6.24 14.91 4.68
C GLN A 46 -4.84 15.02 4.09
N HIS A 47 -4.51 14.21 3.08
CA HIS A 47 -3.22 14.26 2.40
C HIS A 47 -3.02 15.57 1.63
N PHE A 48 -4.07 16.08 0.97
CA PHE A 48 -4.04 17.33 0.21
C PHE A 48 -4.35 18.59 1.03
N ALA A 49 -4.72 18.44 2.30
CA ALA A 49 -4.83 19.56 3.22
C ALA A 49 -3.45 20.13 3.54
N LEU A 50 -3.23 21.40 3.21
CA LEU A 50 -1.97 22.11 3.43
C LEU A 50 -1.96 22.88 4.76
N GLU A 51 -3.10 23.45 5.17
CA GLU A 51 -3.18 24.38 6.32
C GLU A 51 -4.37 24.07 7.22
N ASN A 52 -4.44 22.84 7.76
CA ASN A 52 -5.59 22.36 8.56
C ASN A 52 -6.96 22.60 7.88
N ASN A 53 -6.96 22.70 6.54
CA ASN A 53 -8.10 23.07 5.71
C ASN A 53 -8.85 21.85 5.15
N ALA A 54 -8.71 20.68 5.77
CA ALA A 54 -9.35 19.44 5.33
C ALA A 54 -10.88 19.56 5.29
N ALA A 55 -11.47 20.31 6.24
CA ALA A 55 -12.91 20.56 6.27
C ALA A 55 -13.38 21.40 5.08
N ASP A 56 -12.62 22.43 4.70
CA ASP A 56 -12.93 23.29 3.54
C ASP A 56 -12.81 22.51 2.23
N ILE A 57 -11.75 21.71 2.09
CA ILE A 57 -11.58 20.81 0.93
C ILE A 57 -12.77 19.84 0.85
N SER A 58 -13.15 19.22 1.96
CA SER A 58 -14.28 18.28 2.02
C SER A 58 -15.60 18.96 1.64
N ALA A 59 -15.84 20.19 2.12
CA ALA A 59 -17.05 20.95 1.80
C ALA A 59 -17.11 21.34 0.31
N LYS A 60 -15.98 21.74 -0.26
CA LYS A 60 -15.87 22.06 -1.69
C LYS A 60 -16.05 20.82 -2.56
N GLU A 61 -15.43 19.71 -2.20
CA GLU A 61 -15.59 18.41 -2.87
C GLU A 61 -17.04 17.94 -2.81
N GLY A 62 -17.68 17.97 -1.64
CA GLY A 62 -19.09 17.57 -1.49
C GLY A 62 -20.05 18.43 -2.31
N SER A 63 -19.77 19.74 -2.43
CA SER A 63 -20.54 20.63 -3.31
C SER A 63 -20.36 20.27 -4.79
N GLN A 64 -19.13 19.94 -5.21
CA GLN A 64 -18.84 19.50 -6.58
C GLN A 64 -19.51 18.16 -6.90
N GLU A 65 -19.46 17.21 -5.97
CA GLU A 65 -20.12 15.91 -6.10
C GLU A 65 -21.64 16.06 -6.25
N THR A 66 -22.26 16.95 -5.45
CA THR A 66 -23.70 17.23 -5.54
C THR A 66 -24.07 17.81 -6.90
N LEU A 67 -23.34 18.84 -7.37
CA LEU A 67 -23.57 19.46 -8.68
C LEU A 67 -23.40 18.43 -9.82
N ALA A 68 -22.33 17.64 -9.77
CA ALA A 68 -22.05 16.61 -10.77
C ALA A 68 -23.14 15.54 -10.78
N THR A 69 -23.62 15.12 -9.60
CA THR A 69 -24.69 14.13 -9.46
C THR A 69 -26.02 14.67 -10.00
N MET A 70 -26.40 15.90 -9.67
CA MET A 70 -27.60 16.54 -10.20
C MET A 70 -27.57 16.66 -11.73
N THR A 71 -26.43 17.09 -12.27
CA THR A 71 -26.23 17.20 -13.72
C THR A 71 -26.27 15.83 -14.39
N GLY A 72 -25.59 14.84 -13.81
CA GLY A 72 -25.57 13.46 -14.29
C GLY A 72 -26.96 12.81 -14.29
N MET A 73 -27.77 13.06 -13.26
CA MET A 73 -29.16 12.59 -13.20
C MET A 73 -30.02 13.24 -14.28
N ALA A 74 -29.91 14.56 -14.49
CA ALA A 74 -30.65 15.26 -15.54
C ALA A 74 -30.31 14.72 -16.94
N LEU A 75 -29.01 14.55 -17.23
CA LEU A 75 -28.54 13.97 -18.49
C LEU A 75 -28.96 12.50 -18.63
N GLY A 76 -28.89 11.71 -17.55
CA GLY A 76 -29.30 10.31 -17.53
C GLY A 76 -30.79 10.13 -17.81
N MET A 77 -31.65 10.98 -17.24
CA MET A 77 -33.08 10.97 -17.52
C MET A 77 -33.39 11.34 -18.97
N LEU A 78 -32.70 12.35 -19.52
CA LEU A 78 -32.85 12.72 -20.93
C LEU A 78 -32.44 11.56 -21.84
N LEU A 79 -31.30 10.93 -21.58
CA LEU A 79 -30.83 9.77 -22.33
C LEU A 79 -31.80 8.59 -22.23
N ALA A 80 -32.35 8.31 -21.05
CA ALA A 80 -33.35 7.26 -20.84
C ALA A 80 -34.63 7.53 -21.65
N ARG A 81 -35.08 8.80 -21.74
CA ARG A 81 -36.22 9.17 -22.59
C ARG A 81 -35.94 8.99 -24.07
N ILE A 82 -34.73 9.34 -24.54
CA ILE A 82 -34.36 9.20 -25.96
C ILE A 82 -34.22 7.72 -26.37
N THR A 83 -33.77 6.87 -25.45
CA THR A 83 -33.49 5.45 -25.73
C THR A 83 -34.66 4.51 -25.41
N ILE A 84 -35.78 5.04 -24.91
CA ILE A 84 -36.96 4.23 -24.58
C ILE A 84 -37.48 3.48 -25.82
N GLY A 85 -37.82 2.20 -25.66
CA GLY A 85 -38.27 1.35 -26.77
C GLY A 85 -37.16 0.83 -27.69
N HIS A 86 -35.89 1.21 -27.45
CA HIS A 86 -34.74 0.75 -28.23
C HIS A 86 -33.72 -0.02 -27.36
N PRO A 87 -33.90 -1.34 -27.11
CA PRO A 87 -33.04 -2.13 -26.23
C PRO A 87 -31.55 -2.08 -26.59
N LEU A 88 -31.22 -2.09 -27.88
CA LEU A 88 -29.82 -1.99 -28.34
C LEU A 88 -29.19 -0.65 -27.96
N ALA A 89 -29.93 0.45 -28.07
CA ALA A 89 -29.46 1.78 -27.68
C ALA A 89 -29.24 1.87 -26.17
N ILE A 90 -30.14 1.30 -25.36
CA ILE A 90 -30.01 1.21 -23.89
C ILE A 90 -28.72 0.47 -23.52
N TRP A 91 -28.50 -0.72 -24.09
CA TRP A 91 -27.31 -1.53 -23.81
C TRP A 91 -26.02 -0.86 -24.27
N PHE A 92 -26.03 -0.24 -25.44
CA PHE A 92 -24.87 0.52 -25.95
C PHE A 92 -24.53 1.70 -25.04
N SER A 93 -25.54 2.51 -24.67
CA SER A 93 -25.38 3.64 -23.74
C SER A 93 -24.86 3.17 -22.39
N PHE A 94 -25.44 2.12 -21.82
CA PHE A 94 -25.00 1.54 -20.55
C PHE A 94 -23.55 1.08 -20.60
N LEU A 95 -23.18 0.29 -21.61
CA LEU A 95 -21.82 -0.24 -21.74
C LEU A 95 -20.80 0.88 -21.96
N SER A 96 -21.10 1.82 -22.86
CA SER A 96 -20.21 2.95 -23.17
C SER A 96 -19.98 3.85 -21.95
N LEU A 97 -21.04 4.24 -21.24
CA LEU A 97 -20.94 5.06 -20.03
C LEU A 97 -20.19 4.33 -18.91
N THR A 98 -20.41 3.02 -18.75
CA THR A 98 -19.72 2.23 -17.73
C THR A 98 -18.22 2.10 -18.04
N LEU A 99 -17.86 1.85 -19.30
CA LEU A 99 -16.46 1.81 -19.74
C LEU A 99 -15.78 3.16 -19.55
N PHE A 100 -16.46 4.25 -19.94
CA PHE A 100 -15.98 5.61 -19.71
C PHE A 100 -15.78 5.90 -18.22
N HIS A 101 -16.75 5.56 -17.37
CA HIS A 101 -16.66 5.72 -15.92
C HIS A 101 -15.47 4.95 -15.32
N MET A 102 -15.27 3.70 -15.73
CA MET A 102 -14.14 2.89 -15.26
C MET A 102 -12.80 3.49 -15.70
N TYR A 103 -12.72 3.96 -16.95
CA TYR A 103 -11.54 4.64 -17.48
C TYR A 103 -11.25 5.95 -16.75
N ALA A 104 -12.28 6.77 -16.50
CA ALA A 104 -12.15 8.02 -15.75
C ALA A 104 -11.63 7.77 -14.33
N ASN A 105 -12.17 6.77 -13.62
CA ASN A 105 -11.67 6.37 -12.31
C ASN A 105 -10.21 5.91 -12.37
N TYR A 106 -9.84 5.10 -13.35
CA TYR A 106 -8.45 4.69 -13.54
C TYR A 106 -7.53 5.90 -13.78
N ARG A 107 -7.94 6.85 -14.62
CA ARG A 107 -7.19 8.08 -14.89
C ARG A 107 -7.07 8.97 -13.64
N ALA A 108 -8.13 9.06 -12.83
CA ALA A 108 -8.15 9.81 -11.59
C ALA A 108 -7.16 9.24 -10.56
N VAL A 109 -7.10 7.91 -10.41
CA VAL A 109 -6.11 7.30 -9.50
C VAL A 109 -4.69 7.43 -10.06
N ARG A 110 -4.50 7.35 -11.39
CA ARG A 110 -3.18 7.52 -12.05
C ARG A 110 -2.55 8.90 -11.88
N CYS A 111 -3.33 9.95 -11.63
CA CYS A 111 -2.78 11.29 -11.41
C CYS A 111 -2.49 11.59 -9.93
N LEU A 112 -2.78 10.68 -9.01
CA LEU A 112 -2.48 10.87 -7.60
C LEU A 112 -0.97 10.77 -7.37
N VAL A 113 -0.42 11.83 -6.76
CA VAL A 113 0.97 11.89 -6.31
C VAL A 113 0.97 11.94 -4.79
N LEU A 114 1.35 10.81 -4.18
CA LEU A 114 1.34 10.66 -2.72
C LEU A 114 2.78 10.74 -2.19
N THR A 115 3.03 11.68 -1.29
CA THR A 115 4.35 11.94 -0.69
C THR A 115 4.69 11.06 0.53
N SER A 116 3.75 10.24 1.00
CA SER A 116 4.02 9.31 2.11
C SER A 116 4.84 8.11 1.65
N LEU A 117 5.59 7.46 2.55
CA LEU A 117 6.27 6.21 2.22
C LEU A 117 5.34 5.02 2.49
N ASN A 118 5.17 4.12 1.52
CA ASN A 118 4.61 2.77 1.74
C ASN A 118 5.63 1.71 1.32
N MET A 119 5.31 0.44 1.57
CA MET A 119 6.21 -0.67 1.27
C MET A 119 6.71 -0.68 -0.19
N GLN A 120 5.82 -0.43 -1.16
CA GLN A 120 6.18 -0.41 -2.58
C GLN A 120 7.05 0.79 -2.96
N ARG A 121 6.66 1.99 -2.56
CA ARG A 121 7.42 3.23 -2.81
C ARG A 121 8.81 3.17 -2.22
N SER A 122 8.94 2.73 -0.97
CA SER A 122 10.23 2.55 -0.31
C SER A 122 11.13 1.58 -1.05
N SER A 123 10.57 0.49 -1.61
CA SER A 123 11.35 -0.47 -2.42
C SER A 123 11.86 0.16 -3.72
N ILE A 124 11.04 0.94 -4.43
CA ILE A 124 11.44 1.61 -5.67
C ILE A 124 12.54 2.64 -5.38
N LEU A 125 12.32 3.47 -4.34
CA LEU A 125 13.26 4.51 -3.92
C LEU A 125 14.61 3.94 -3.51
N LEU A 126 14.61 2.88 -2.70
CA LEU A 126 15.86 2.26 -2.24
C LEU A 126 16.63 1.64 -3.40
N GLN A 127 15.97 0.88 -4.28
CA GLN A 127 16.63 0.27 -5.43
C GLN A 127 17.32 1.31 -6.30
N HIS A 128 16.62 2.41 -6.62
CA HIS A 128 17.19 3.48 -7.41
C HIS A 128 18.34 4.18 -6.68
N PHE A 129 18.19 4.45 -5.39
CA PHE A 129 19.22 5.10 -4.59
C PHE A 129 20.50 4.26 -4.47
N MET A 130 20.39 2.93 -4.30
CA MET A 130 21.57 2.05 -4.27
C MET A 130 22.31 2.01 -5.61
N GLU A 131 21.62 2.22 -6.73
CA GLU A 131 22.20 2.19 -8.07
C GLU A 131 22.79 3.55 -8.49
N THR A 132 22.15 4.67 -8.13
CA THR A 132 22.51 6.01 -8.64
C THR A 132 22.98 6.98 -7.56
N GLY A 133 22.74 6.67 -6.29
CA GLY A 133 22.97 7.58 -5.16
C GLY A 133 21.98 8.75 -5.08
N GLN A 134 20.95 8.78 -5.92
CA GLN A 134 19.96 9.87 -6.00
C GLN A 134 18.58 9.44 -5.51
N ALA A 135 17.80 10.39 -5.01
CA ALA A 135 16.40 10.18 -4.63
C ALA A 135 15.45 10.59 -5.76
N LEU A 136 14.48 9.73 -6.09
CA LEU A 136 13.42 10.07 -7.03
C LEU A 136 12.37 10.96 -6.39
N SER A 137 11.72 11.82 -7.17
CA SER A 137 10.59 12.63 -6.69
C SER A 137 9.29 11.80 -6.60
N PRO A 138 8.30 12.23 -5.80
CA PRO A 138 6.97 11.62 -5.76
C PRO A 138 6.31 11.46 -7.13
N GLU A 139 6.50 12.41 -8.05
CA GLU A 139 5.94 12.38 -9.41
C GLU A 139 6.61 11.34 -10.30
N GLN A 140 7.89 11.06 -10.08
CA GLN A 140 8.61 10.02 -10.80
C GLN A 140 8.16 8.64 -10.30
N VAL A 141 8.08 8.45 -8.99
CA VAL A 141 7.67 7.18 -8.38
C VAL A 141 6.20 6.86 -8.67
N SER A 142 5.30 7.85 -8.68
CA SER A 142 3.87 7.62 -8.98
C SER A 142 3.65 7.02 -10.39
N ARG A 143 4.54 7.33 -11.35
CA ARG A 143 4.49 6.74 -12.70
C ARG A 143 4.91 5.27 -12.72
N MET A 144 5.76 4.86 -11.78
CA MET A 144 6.30 3.51 -11.62
C MET A 144 5.41 2.61 -10.75
N GLU A 145 4.52 3.20 -9.94
CA GLU A 145 3.62 2.47 -9.06
C GLU A 145 2.54 1.69 -9.83
N HIS A 146 2.24 0.50 -9.30
CA HIS A 146 1.13 -0.33 -9.79
C HIS A 146 -0.15 0.02 -9.04
N ILE A 147 -1.21 0.32 -9.77
CA ILE A 147 -2.51 0.71 -9.19
C ILE A 147 -3.49 -0.46 -9.19
N LEU A 148 -3.38 -1.35 -10.16
CA LEU A 148 -4.32 -2.44 -10.33
C LEU A 148 -3.84 -3.74 -9.65
N PRO A 149 -4.76 -4.57 -9.15
CA PRO A 149 -4.43 -5.90 -8.67
C PRO A 149 -3.85 -6.78 -9.79
N LYS A 150 -2.89 -7.65 -9.47
CA LYS A 150 -2.11 -8.43 -10.44
C LYS A 150 -2.92 -9.22 -11.49
N TRP A 151 -4.13 -9.67 -11.16
CA TRP A 151 -4.98 -10.44 -12.07
C TRP A 151 -5.49 -9.63 -13.27
N THR A 152 -5.42 -8.30 -13.23
CA THR A 152 -5.68 -7.44 -14.40
C THR A 152 -4.40 -7.01 -15.10
N THR A 153 -3.22 -7.33 -14.55
CA THR A 153 -1.90 -6.92 -15.03
C THR A 153 -1.12 -8.05 -15.68
N PHE A 154 -1.80 -9.02 -16.30
CA PHE A 154 -1.16 -10.08 -17.12
C PHE A 154 -0.30 -9.52 -18.26
N TRP A 155 -0.44 -8.23 -18.58
CA TRP A 155 0.17 -7.58 -19.73
C TRP A 155 1.17 -6.46 -19.39
N SER A 156 1.60 -6.32 -18.12
CA SER A 156 2.71 -5.42 -17.80
C SER A 156 4.01 -6.20 -17.69
N SER A 157 4.75 -6.17 -18.81
CA SER A 157 6.07 -6.75 -19.00
C SER A 157 7.16 -5.89 -18.32
N LYS A 158 8.19 -6.59 -17.82
CA LYS A 158 9.50 -6.15 -17.28
C LYS A 158 9.59 -5.83 -15.77
N ASN A 159 9.86 -6.88 -15.00
CA ASN A 159 10.99 -7.01 -14.06
C ASN A 159 11.35 -5.86 -13.10
N VAL A 160 10.39 -5.15 -12.50
CA VAL A 160 10.67 -4.58 -11.16
C VAL A 160 10.43 -5.70 -10.16
N LYS A 161 11.51 -6.37 -9.73
CA LYS A 161 11.41 -7.29 -8.59
C LYS A 161 10.95 -6.48 -7.38
N LEU A 162 9.77 -6.83 -6.88
CA LEU A 162 9.13 -6.13 -5.77
C LEU A 162 9.75 -6.66 -4.47
N LEU A 163 10.96 -6.18 -4.13
CA LEU A 163 11.75 -6.59 -2.94
C LEU A 163 10.91 -6.52 -1.66
N HIS A 164 10.01 -5.54 -1.56
CA HIS A 164 9.11 -5.43 -0.42
C HIS A 164 8.25 -6.67 -0.16
N LYS A 165 8.04 -7.56 -1.14
CA LYS A 165 7.30 -8.81 -0.94
C LYS A 165 8.11 -9.89 -0.21
N GLN A 166 9.43 -9.79 -0.26
CA GLN A 166 10.31 -10.65 0.51
C GLN A 166 10.38 -10.18 1.97
N VAL A 167 9.97 -8.95 2.27
CA VAL A 167 10.05 -8.38 3.63
C VAL A 167 8.71 -8.52 4.36
N HIS A 168 8.74 -9.16 5.53
CA HIS A 168 7.58 -9.37 6.40
C HIS A 168 7.76 -8.56 7.68
N LEU A 169 6.95 -7.51 7.84
CA LEU A 169 7.04 -6.59 8.97
C LEU A 169 6.13 -7.04 10.13
N GLY A 170 6.66 -7.08 11.36
CA GLY A 170 5.86 -7.33 12.56
C GLY A 170 5.50 -8.80 12.78
N VAL A 171 6.44 -9.70 12.53
CA VAL A 171 6.22 -11.15 12.62
C VAL A 171 6.09 -11.61 14.07
N ARG A 172 5.19 -12.57 14.32
CA ARG A 172 4.99 -13.17 15.65
C ARG A 172 6.16 -14.07 15.99
N VAL A 173 6.77 -13.91 17.17
CA VAL A 173 7.91 -14.73 17.64
C VAL A 173 7.61 -16.23 17.58
N SER A 174 6.40 -16.65 17.94
CA SER A 174 6.00 -18.07 17.91
C SER A 174 5.86 -18.66 16.50
N SER A 175 6.01 -17.85 15.46
CA SER A 175 6.05 -18.32 14.06
C SER A 175 7.47 -18.56 13.55
N LEU A 176 8.48 -18.31 14.41
CA LEU A 176 9.87 -18.64 14.14
C LEU A 176 10.14 -20.10 14.48
N ASP A 177 10.94 -20.78 13.66
CA ASP A 177 11.44 -22.12 13.99
C ASP A 177 12.60 -22.06 15.00
N HIS A 178 13.03 -23.22 15.51
CA HIS A 178 14.13 -23.29 16.48
C HIS A 178 15.47 -22.79 15.94
N GLN A 179 15.74 -22.97 14.65
CA GLN A 179 16.98 -22.55 14.01
C GLN A 179 16.99 -21.02 13.84
N GLU A 180 15.90 -20.45 13.34
CA GLU A 180 15.63 -19.01 13.21
C GLU A 180 15.72 -18.31 14.58
N MET A 181 15.17 -18.93 15.62
CA MET A 181 15.23 -18.38 16.98
C MET A 181 16.65 -18.39 17.55
N THR A 182 17.43 -19.43 17.27
CA THR A 182 18.84 -19.53 17.71
C THR A 182 19.71 -18.49 17.00
N GLU A 183 19.47 -18.28 15.71
CA GLU A 183 20.14 -17.25 14.91
C GLU A 183 19.79 -15.83 15.36
N LEU A 184 18.52 -15.58 15.66
CA LEU A 184 18.06 -14.32 16.25
C LEU A 184 18.73 -14.04 17.60
N LEU A 185 18.86 -15.04 18.47
CA LEU A 185 19.53 -14.85 19.77
C LEU A 185 21.01 -14.52 19.60
N ARG A 186 21.67 -15.14 18.60
CA ARG A 186 23.07 -14.87 18.27
C ARG A 186 23.25 -13.44 17.73
N SER A 187 22.36 -12.98 16.87
CA SER A 187 22.41 -11.63 16.28
C SER A 187 21.94 -10.54 17.25
N ALA A 188 21.00 -10.84 18.15
CA ALA A 188 20.57 -9.93 19.21
C ALA A 188 21.68 -9.61 20.21
N GLY A 189 22.61 -10.55 20.43
CA GLY A 189 23.79 -10.36 21.30
C GLY A 189 24.73 -9.23 20.84
N SER A 190 24.80 -8.96 19.54
CA SER A 190 25.63 -7.86 18.97
C SER A 190 24.90 -6.52 18.92
N HIS A 191 23.57 -6.52 18.93
CA HIS A 191 22.72 -5.32 18.75
C HIS A 191 21.96 -4.93 20.03
N ARG A 192 22.69 -4.74 21.14
CA ARG A 192 22.12 -4.45 22.47
C ARG A 192 21.29 -3.16 22.58
N LYS A 193 21.20 -2.31 21.56
CA LYS A 193 20.34 -1.10 21.57
C LYS A 193 19.25 -1.09 20.49
N ALA A 194 19.16 -2.12 19.65
CA ALA A 194 18.25 -2.11 18.52
C ALA A 194 16.78 -2.28 18.96
N LYS A 195 15.90 -1.45 18.39
CA LYS A 195 14.44 -1.50 18.58
C LYS A 195 13.73 -2.46 17.63
N TYR A 196 14.50 -3.20 16.84
CA TYR A 196 14.03 -4.21 15.91
C TYR A 196 15.11 -5.28 15.74
N LEU A 197 14.69 -6.46 15.30
CA LEU A 197 15.56 -7.58 14.93
C LEU A 197 15.16 -8.07 13.54
N LEU A 198 16.16 -8.48 12.76
CA LEU A 198 15.97 -9.05 11.43
C LEU A 198 16.28 -10.53 11.48
N VAL A 199 15.40 -11.33 10.90
CA VAL A 199 15.55 -12.78 10.74
C VAL A 199 15.59 -13.09 9.27
N GLU A 200 16.70 -13.66 8.83
CA GLU A 200 16.85 -14.21 7.49
C GLU A 200 16.06 -15.51 7.37
N ARG A 201 15.27 -15.62 6.29
CA ARG A 201 14.66 -16.88 5.85
C ARG A 201 15.14 -17.14 4.43
N LYS A 202 15.05 -18.40 3.98
CA LYS A 202 15.53 -18.85 2.66
C LYS A 202 15.17 -17.94 1.48
N THR A 203 14.02 -17.27 1.52
CA THR A 203 13.54 -16.39 0.44
C THR A 203 12.91 -15.09 0.94
N SER A 204 13.02 -14.79 2.23
CA SER A 204 12.32 -13.66 2.84
C SER A 204 13.02 -13.19 4.10
N ILE A 205 12.76 -11.95 4.49
CA ILE A 205 13.31 -11.35 5.70
C ILE A 205 12.16 -10.99 6.60
N SER A 206 12.19 -11.49 7.82
CA SER A 206 11.19 -11.22 8.84
C SER A 206 11.71 -10.19 9.82
N ILE A 207 10.89 -9.17 10.10
CA ILE A 207 11.22 -8.10 11.02
C ILE A 207 10.43 -8.30 12.31
N LEU A 208 11.14 -8.41 13.41
CA LEU A 208 10.55 -8.40 14.75
C LEU A 208 10.72 -7.02 15.36
N MET A 209 9.60 -6.45 15.80
CA MET A 209 9.56 -5.12 16.40
C MET A 209 9.59 -5.21 17.92
N HIS A 210 10.35 -4.32 18.55
CA HIS A 210 10.33 -4.16 20.00
C HIS A 210 9.05 -3.47 20.47
N LYS A 211 8.56 -3.79 21.69
CA LYS A 211 7.36 -3.14 22.27
C LYS A 211 7.43 -1.60 22.27
N ASN A 212 8.61 -1.06 22.54
CA ASN A 212 8.87 0.38 22.63
C ASN A 212 9.35 1.01 21.30
N SER A 213 9.09 0.39 20.14
CA SER A 213 9.54 0.96 18.86
C SER A 213 8.62 2.09 18.37
N THR A 214 9.23 3.15 17.85
CA THR A 214 8.56 4.32 17.26
C THR A 214 8.27 4.12 15.77
N SER A 215 7.53 5.05 15.14
CA SER A 215 7.30 5.05 13.69
C SER A 215 8.59 5.15 12.86
N SER A 216 9.59 5.86 13.39
CA SER A 216 10.92 5.96 12.78
C SER A 216 11.66 4.63 12.85
N ASP A 217 11.60 3.92 13.99
CA ASP A 217 12.19 2.59 14.13
C ASP A 217 11.55 1.58 13.17
N VAL A 218 10.23 1.69 12.94
CA VAL A 218 9.51 0.88 11.95
C VAL A 218 10.04 1.14 10.55
N LEU A 219 10.14 2.41 10.15
CA LEU A 219 10.70 2.77 8.84
C LEU A 219 12.14 2.26 8.70
N GLN A 220 12.98 2.50 9.70
CA GLN A 220 14.38 2.06 9.71
C GLN A 220 14.50 0.55 9.57
N SER A 221 13.72 -0.21 10.35
CA SER A 221 13.72 -1.67 10.28
C SER A 221 13.34 -2.20 8.89
N PHE A 222 12.37 -1.53 8.25
CA PHE A 222 11.90 -1.91 6.93
C PHE A 222 12.92 -1.58 5.84
N ILE A 223 13.57 -0.41 5.90
CA ILE A 223 14.66 -0.08 4.97
C ILE A 223 15.84 -1.05 5.17
N HIS A 224 16.22 -1.36 6.41
CA HIS A 224 17.27 -2.33 6.67
C HIS A 224 16.94 -3.71 6.08
N ALA A 225 15.72 -4.20 6.27
CA ALA A 225 15.28 -5.45 5.65
C ALA A 225 15.29 -5.40 4.12
N LEU A 226 14.94 -4.27 3.51
CA LEU A 226 15.01 -4.12 2.05
C LEU A 226 16.45 -4.12 1.52
N VAL A 227 17.39 -3.49 2.23
CA VAL A 227 18.83 -3.52 1.90
C VAL A 227 19.33 -4.96 1.98
N MET A 228 19.01 -5.64 3.08
CA MET A 228 19.36 -7.03 3.28
C MET A 228 18.74 -7.92 2.18
N ALA A 229 17.49 -7.67 1.75
CA ALA A 229 16.86 -8.41 0.66
C ALA A 229 17.57 -8.21 -0.69
N LYS A 230 18.06 -6.99 -0.98
CA LYS A 230 18.84 -6.71 -2.19
C LYS A 230 20.19 -7.45 -2.14
N LEU A 231 20.88 -7.40 -0.99
CA LEU A 231 22.19 -8.03 -0.82
C LEU A 231 22.14 -9.56 -0.82
N MET A 232 21.05 -10.18 -0.35
CA MET A 232 20.83 -11.63 -0.46
C MET A 232 20.84 -12.13 -1.91
N GLU A 233 20.53 -11.27 -2.89
CA GLU A 233 20.62 -11.64 -4.30
C GLU A 233 22.07 -11.60 -4.84
N GLU A 234 22.98 -10.89 -4.15
CA GLU A 234 24.32 -10.56 -4.65
C GLU A 234 25.44 -11.31 -3.91
N ASN A 235 25.36 -11.51 -2.58
CA ASN A 235 26.45 -12.05 -1.75
C ASN A 235 25.98 -12.84 -0.51
N ALA A 236 26.92 -13.57 0.14
CA ALA A 236 26.65 -14.42 1.31
C ALA A 236 26.83 -13.75 2.69
N SER A 237 27.60 -12.66 2.82
CA SER A 237 27.83 -11.97 4.11
C SER A 237 26.80 -10.87 4.39
N VAL A 238 25.52 -11.22 4.30
CA VAL A 238 24.40 -10.27 4.17
C VAL A 238 24.24 -9.34 5.38
N HIS A 239 24.35 -9.88 6.60
CA HIS A 239 24.07 -9.12 7.83
C HIS A 239 25.07 -7.99 8.12
N LEU A 240 26.37 -8.24 7.96
CA LEU A 240 27.40 -7.22 8.23
C LEU A 240 27.40 -6.13 7.17
N GLU A 241 27.20 -6.52 5.90
CA GLU A 241 27.14 -5.60 4.79
C GLU A 241 25.89 -4.71 4.84
N SER A 242 24.72 -5.30 5.16
CA SER A 242 23.48 -4.53 5.33
C SER A 242 23.59 -3.55 6.49
N GLN A 243 24.22 -3.96 7.61
CA GLN A 243 24.48 -3.06 8.73
C GLN A 243 25.44 -1.94 8.35
N SER A 244 26.55 -2.25 7.68
CA SER A 244 27.50 -1.23 7.22
C SER A 244 26.85 -0.20 6.30
N TRP A 245 25.96 -0.66 5.41
CA TRP A 245 25.19 0.22 4.55
C TRP A 245 24.25 1.13 5.36
N MET A 246 23.53 0.56 6.34
CA MET A 246 22.64 1.34 7.20
C MET A 246 23.39 2.42 7.98
N ASP A 247 24.58 2.10 8.50
CA ASP A 247 25.37 3.06 9.27
C ASP A 247 25.91 4.21 8.40
N LYS A 248 26.30 3.91 7.15
CA LYS A 248 26.89 4.89 6.22
C LYS A 248 25.85 5.72 5.46
N HIS A 249 24.79 5.08 4.97
CA HIS A 249 23.93 5.67 3.93
C HIS A 249 22.51 5.97 4.40
N TYR A 250 22.01 5.38 5.49
CA TYR A 250 20.61 5.54 5.90
C TYR A 250 20.21 7.00 6.14
N LYS A 251 21.08 7.78 6.80
CA LYS A 251 20.82 9.20 7.07
C LYS A 251 20.84 10.04 5.80
N ASP A 252 21.81 9.82 4.92
CA ASP A 252 21.89 10.50 3.61
C ASP A 252 20.67 10.17 2.74
N PHE A 253 20.26 8.90 2.73
CA PHE A 253 19.05 8.44 2.06
C PHE A 253 17.81 9.19 2.54
N LEU A 254 17.55 9.23 3.86
CA LEU A 254 16.40 9.95 4.41
C LEU A 254 16.47 11.45 4.12
N GLN A 255 17.65 12.05 4.20
CA GLN A 255 17.84 13.47 3.91
C GLN A 255 17.49 13.77 2.45
N LYS A 256 18.02 12.99 1.49
CA LYS A 256 17.70 13.18 0.08
C LYS A 256 16.22 12.94 -0.22
N LEU A 257 15.60 11.95 0.41
CA LEU A 257 14.14 11.74 0.29
C LEU A 257 13.36 12.96 0.77
N SER A 258 13.71 13.51 1.94
CA SER A 258 13.06 14.70 2.48
C SER A 258 13.24 15.92 1.55
N LEU A 259 14.45 16.12 1.00
CA LEU A 259 14.74 17.18 0.02
C LEU A 259 13.95 17.00 -1.29
N SER A 260 13.69 15.76 -1.71
CA SER A 260 12.85 15.45 -2.87
C SER A 260 11.34 15.53 -2.59
N GLY A 261 10.92 15.91 -1.38
CA GLY A 261 9.51 16.13 -1.02
C GLY A 261 8.80 14.93 -0.39
N TRP A 262 9.53 13.91 0.07
CA TRP A 262 8.94 12.76 0.78
C TRP A 262 8.73 13.03 2.27
N LYS A 263 7.62 12.52 2.79
CA LYS A 263 7.33 12.43 4.24
C LYS A 263 8.04 11.20 4.82
N THR A 264 9.13 11.41 5.55
CA THR A 264 10.01 10.35 6.07
C THR A 264 9.78 10.01 7.54
N GLU A 265 8.69 10.48 8.15
CA GLU A 265 8.42 10.32 9.59
C GLU A 265 7.86 8.93 9.93
N ARG A 266 7.18 8.29 8.97
CA ARG A 266 6.56 6.97 9.15
C ARG A 266 6.43 6.19 7.85
N LEU A 267 6.44 4.86 7.99
CA LEU A 267 6.05 3.93 6.94
C LEU A 267 4.54 3.64 7.02
N LEU A 268 3.80 3.91 5.95
CA LEU A 268 2.44 3.43 5.76
C LEU A 268 2.48 1.92 5.48
N SER A 269 2.18 1.15 6.52
CA SER A 269 2.16 -0.31 6.54
C SER A 269 0.89 -0.82 7.22
N HIS A 270 0.59 -2.11 7.05
CA HIS A 270 -0.44 -2.77 7.84
C HIS A 270 -0.13 -2.63 9.34
N SER A 271 -1.17 -2.66 10.18
CA SER A 271 -1.00 -2.52 11.63
C SER A 271 -0.04 -3.59 12.17
N ILE A 272 1.00 -3.15 12.87
CA ILE A 272 1.96 -4.04 13.53
C ILE A 272 1.35 -4.50 14.84
N ILE A 273 0.64 -5.63 14.79
CA ILE A 273 -0.05 -6.21 15.95
C ILE A 273 0.96 -6.84 16.93
N TRP A 274 1.99 -7.50 16.41
CA TRP A 274 2.95 -8.23 17.22
C TRP A 274 4.20 -7.40 17.49
N ARG A 275 4.46 -7.15 18.76
CA ARG A 275 5.70 -6.56 19.25
C ARG A 275 6.22 -7.40 20.38
N ALA A 276 7.48 -7.77 20.31
CA ALA A 276 8.11 -8.56 21.36
C ALA A 276 8.84 -7.66 22.35
N ASN A 277 8.98 -8.14 23.56
CA ASN A 277 9.77 -7.49 24.59
C ASN A 277 11.03 -8.31 24.80
N TRP A 278 12.19 -7.66 24.70
CA TRP A 278 13.47 -8.25 25.08
C TRP A 278 14.24 -7.24 25.92
N ILE A 279 14.92 -7.74 26.94
CA ILE A 279 15.66 -6.91 27.88
C ILE A 279 17.10 -6.83 27.39
N CYS A 280 17.55 -5.63 27.06
CA CYS A 280 18.96 -5.36 26.85
C CYS A 280 19.58 -4.98 28.20
N GLY A 281 20.05 -5.97 28.96
CA GLY A 281 20.78 -5.72 30.20
C GLY A 281 22.20 -5.22 29.93
N PRO A 282 22.81 -4.42 30.83
CA PRO A 282 24.26 -4.31 30.88
C PRO A 282 24.85 -5.71 31.12
N SER A 283 25.99 -6.06 30.50
CA SER A 283 26.73 -7.23 30.94
C SER A 283 27.12 -6.99 32.40
N ASP A 284 26.80 -7.92 33.28
CA ASP A 284 27.54 -8.07 34.54
C ASP A 284 28.98 -8.47 34.17
N ASP A 285 29.79 -7.49 33.77
CA ASP A 285 31.24 -7.58 33.84
C ASP A 285 31.63 -7.40 35.32
N LYS A 286 31.23 -8.38 36.14
CA LYS A 286 31.93 -8.70 37.39
C LYS A 286 32.61 -10.04 37.19
N VAL A 287 33.80 -9.95 36.64
CA VAL A 287 34.83 -10.95 36.89
C VAL A 287 35.34 -10.66 38.30
N ASP A 288 34.88 -11.46 39.26
CA ASP A 288 35.63 -11.69 40.50
C ASP A 288 36.69 -12.77 40.23
#